data_AF-A0A4R4N0J0-F1
#
_entry.id   AF-A0A4R4N0J0-F1
#
_cell.length_a   1.000
_cell.length_b   1.000
_cell.length_c   1.000
_cell.angle_alpha   90.00
_cell.angle_beta   90.00
_cell.angle_gamma   90.00
#
_symmetry.space_group_name_H-M   'P 1'
#
loop_
_entity.id
_entity.type
_entity.pdbx_description
1 polymer ?
#
loop_
_entity_poly.entity_id
_entity_poly.type
_entity_poly.pdbx_seq_one_letter_code
_entity_poly.pdbx_strand_id
1 'polypeptide(L)'
;MPYRHHVRTILPLAALAVLCGCGGAAETAAPSPSTTSDKKHRLEAAKADCMKQKGFKYVPFVSRSQKPDTDESRKRAAGDYQALRKYREKYGFGVFAMYVYPKEMGNPAVEPENPEVNPNWEIQSSLSKAQLGVYQKAQDACMVTAAGQVLGLKLKSGADYYAEQNKIRERELARAVNSDPALVELAGAMATCLKSKGHAISDTTPLAMAKRGPEMFRAQEDKLGREQRDDVPDVAPPAKEGELSMTYAPSLTPVEARPYLNRETKAALDDLECGKDFYPAYLPREQAIDKQVSDRLGM
;
A
#
# COMPACT_ATOMS: atom_id res chain seq x y z
N MET A 1 -52.00 39.70 -0.14
CA MET A 1 -53.08 40.16 -1.05
C MET A 1 -52.76 41.60 -1.41
N PRO A 2 -52.70 42.01 -2.69
CA PRO A 2 -53.69 41.74 -3.73
C PRO A 2 -53.15 41.29 -5.13
N TYR A 3 -54.10 40.75 -5.91
CA TYR A 3 -54.32 40.78 -7.37
C TYR A 3 -53.23 40.46 -8.42
N ARG A 4 -53.48 39.30 -9.08
CA ARG A 4 -53.37 38.92 -10.51
C ARG A 4 -52.79 39.94 -11.49
N HIS A 5 -51.93 39.47 -12.40
CA HIS A 5 -52.14 39.60 -13.85
C HIS A 5 -51.34 38.58 -14.70
N HIS A 6 -52.07 37.98 -15.65
CA HIS A 6 -51.71 37.52 -17.01
C HIS A 6 -50.70 36.39 -17.29
N VAL A 7 -51.31 35.29 -17.74
CA VAL A 7 -50.80 34.30 -18.70
C VAL A 7 -50.46 34.96 -20.05
N ARG A 8 -49.31 34.65 -20.63
CA ARG A 8 -49.11 34.63 -22.09
C ARG A 8 -48.05 33.58 -22.47
N THR A 9 -48.55 32.47 -22.98
CA THR A 9 -47.80 31.42 -23.67
C THR A 9 -47.51 31.89 -25.09
N ILE A 10 -46.23 31.92 -25.50
CA ILE A 10 -45.81 31.94 -26.91
C ILE A 10 -44.56 31.04 -27.05
N LEU A 11 -44.74 29.87 -27.67
CA LEU A 11 -43.74 29.14 -28.46
C LEU A 11 -44.25 29.20 -29.92
N PRO A 12 -43.47 28.82 -30.96
CA PRO A 12 -42.00 28.76 -31.12
C PRO A 12 -41.55 29.45 -32.43
N LEU A 13 -40.23 29.58 -32.64
CA LEU A 13 -39.68 29.66 -34.00
C LEU A 13 -38.35 28.90 -34.04
N ALA A 14 -38.39 27.82 -34.81
CA ALA A 14 -37.27 26.98 -35.15
C ALA A 14 -36.35 27.72 -36.15
N ALA A 15 -35.05 27.57 -35.96
CA ALA A 15 -34.08 27.73 -37.04
C ALA A 15 -33.13 26.53 -36.98
N LEU A 16 -33.30 25.62 -37.95
CA LEU A 16 -32.30 24.63 -38.31
C LEU A 16 -31.08 25.35 -38.88
N ALA A 17 -29.89 25.03 -38.37
CA ALA A 17 -28.66 25.18 -39.10
C ALA A 17 -28.00 23.79 -39.21
N VAL A 18 -28.09 23.22 -40.40
CA VAL A 18 -27.33 22.04 -40.83
C VAL A 18 -25.96 22.54 -41.27
N LEU A 19 -24.89 22.04 -40.64
CA LEU A 19 -23.55 22.06 -41.19
C LEU A 19 -23.02 20.63 -41.20
N CYS A 20 -23.07 20.02 -42.38
CA CYS A 20 -22.32 18.82 -42.72
C CYS A 20 -20.83 19.17 -42.79
N GLY A 21 -20.00 18.35 -42.15
CA GLY A 21 -18.56 18.35 -42.31
C GLY A 21 -18.00 16.98 -41.94
N CYS A 22 -17.95 16.08 -42.92
CA CYS A 22 -17.20 14.83 -42.82
C CYS A 22 -15.70 15.15 -42.92
N GLY A 23 -14.94 14.80 -41.89
CA GLY A 23 -13.48 14.80 -41.92
C GLY A 23 -12.99 13.76 -40.92
N GLY A 24 -12.53 12.63 -41.44
CA GLY A 24 -12.07 11.50 -40.64
C GLY A 24 -10.87 11.85 -39.77
N ALA A 25 -11.00 11.56 -38.48
CA ALA A 25 -9.90 11.14 -37.64
C ALA A 25 -10.45 9.99 -36.83
N ALA A 26 -9.83 8.81 -36.96
CA ALA A 26 -10.04 7.75 -35.99
C ALA A 26 -9.57 8.29 -34.64
N GLU A 27 -10.51 8.75 -33.81
CA GLU A 27 -10.29 8.87 -32.39
C GLU A 27 -10.00 7.47 -31.90
N THR A 28 -8.70 7.18 -31.75
CA THR A 28 -8.23 6.12 -30.88
C THR A 28 -8.94 6.32 -29.55
N ALA A 29 -9.98 5.52 -29.29
CA ALA A 29 -10.68 5.54 -28.02
C ALA A 29 -9.62 5.41 -26.93
N ALA A 30 -9.51 6.46 -26.10
CA ALA A 30 -8.68 6.40 -24.92
C ALA A 30 -9.09 5.14 -24.15
N PRO A 31 -8.13 4.34 -23.64
CA PRO A 31 -8.45 3.10 -22.94
C PRO A 31 -9.44 3.44 -21.83
N SER A 32 -10.60 2.79 -21.86
CA SER A 32 -11.63 2.95 -20.83
C SER A 32 -10.97 2.78 -19.46
N PRO A 33 -11.16 3.72 -18.51
CA PRO A 33 -10.60 3.58 -17.19
C PRO A 33 -11.08 2.25 -16.60
N SER A 34 -10.14 1.44 -16.14
CA SER A 34 -10.48 0.23 -15.41
C SER A 34 -11.37 0.62 -14.24
N THR A 35 -12.43 -0.15 -13.98
CA THR A 35 -13.38 0.04 -12.87
C THR A 35 -12.71 0.12 -11.50
N THR A 36 -11.44 -0.28 -11.40
CA THR A 36 -10.59 -0.23 -10.21
C THR A 36 -10.01 1.17 -9.96
N SER A 37 -9.64 1.90 -11.03
CA SER A 37 -9.23 3.30 -10.93
C SER A 37 -10.38 4.18 -10.42
N ASP A 38 -11.63 3.79 -10.68
CA ASP A 38 -12.83 4.56 -10.30
C ASP A 38 -12.95 4.72 -8.78
N LYS A 39 -12.78 3.66 -7.98
CA LYS A 39 -12.97 3.75 -6.52
C LYS A 39 -11.95 4.63 -5.82
N LYS A 40 -10.68 4.57 -6.22
CA LYS A 40 -9.62 5.40 -5.65
C LYS A 40 -9.87 6.88 -5.92
N HIS A 41 -10.23 7.21 -7.17
CA HIS A 41 -10.58 8.58 -7.54
C HIS A 41 -11.87 9.04 -6.85
N ARG A 42 -12.88 8.17 -6.72
CA ARG A 42 -14.12 8.47 -6.00
C ARG A 42 -13.91 8.69 -4.50
N LEU A 43 -13.02 7.92 -3.87
CA LEU A 43 -12.65 8.10 -2.47
C LEU A 43 -11.99 9.47 -2.25
N GLU A 44 -11.01 9.83 -3.08
CA GLU A 44 -10.34 11.13 -3.02
C GLU A 44 -11.27 12.29 -3.39
N ALA A 45 -12.19 12.11 -4.33
CA ALA A 45 -13.22 13.10 -4.66
C ALA A 45 -14.20 13.32 -3.51
N ALA A 46 -14.73 12.25 -2.89
CA ALA A 46 -15.64 12.36 -1.74
C ALA A 46 -14.95 13.02 -0.54
N LYS A 47 -13.66 12.71 -0.31
CA LYS A 47 -12.84 13.38 0.70
C LYS A 47 -12.66 14.86 0.40
N ALA A 48 -12.39 15.23 -0.86
CA ALA A 48 -12.27 16.62 -1.28
C ALA A 48 -13.57 17.41 -1.07
N ASP A 49 -14.72 16.82 -1.43
CA ASP A 49 -16.03 17.43 -1.21
C ASP A 49 -16.30 17.66 0.28
N CYS A 50 -15.99 16.67 1.13
CA CYS A 50 -16.09 16.82 2.58
C CYS A 50 -15.17 17.94 3.11
N MET A 51 -13.93 18.01 2.65
CA MET A 51 -12.99 19.07 3.05
C MET A 51 -13.50 20.46 2.63
N LYS A 52 -14.04 20.57 1.41
CA LYS A 52 -14.66 21.80 0.91
C LYS A 52 -15.85 22.22 1.76
N GLN A 53 -16.72 21.29 2.16
CA GLN A 53 -17.86 21.57 3.06
C GLN A 53 -17.40 22.07 4.44
N LYS A 54 -16.21 21.66 4.90
CA LYS A 54 -15.59 22.14 6.14
C LYS A 54 -14.78 23.44 5.96
N GLY A 55 -14.82 24.05 4.76
CA GLY A 55 -14.14 25.31 4.46
C GLY A 55 -12.66 25.18 4.16
N PHE A 56 -12.16 23.98 3.89
CA PHE A 56 -10.75 23.74 3.56
C PHE A 56 -10.57 23.51 2.06
N LYS A 57 -9.47 24.06 1.51
CA LYS A 57 -8.99 23.68 0.18
C LYS A 57 -8.39 22.28 0.27
N TYR A 58 -8.80 21.38 -0.61
CA TYR A 58 -8.21 20.05 -0.77
C TYR A 58 -8.26 19.68 -2.26
N VAL A 59 -7.17 19.14 -2.79
CA VAL A 59 -7.09 18.67 -4.18
C VAL A 59 -7.15 17.14 -4.15
N PRO A 60 -8.16 16.49 -4.77
CA PRO A 60 -8.17 15.05 -4.94
C PRO A 60 -6.85 14.58 -5.52
N PHE A 61 -6.15 13.69 -4.82
CA PHE A 61 -4.83 13.25 -5.26
C PHE A 61 -4.70 11.75 -5.15
N VAL A 62 -4.56 11.13 -6.31
CA VAL A 62 -4.24 9.71 -6.46
C VAL A 62 -2.78 9.62 -6.85
N SER A 63 -1.96 9.09 -5.95
CA SER A 63 -0.54 8.86 -6.26
C SER A 63 -0.41 7.96 -7.48
N ARG A 64 0.39 8.43 -8.44
CA ARG A 64 0.83 7.72 -9.64
C ARG A 64 2.03 6.82 -9.35
N SER A 65 2.55 6.80 -8.12
CA SER A 65 3.76 6.06 -7.72
C SER A 65 3.54 4.54 -7.67
N GLN A 66 3.03 3.96 -8.75
CA GLN A 66 3.49 2.64 -9.12
C GLN A 66 4.82 2.87 -9.84
N LYS A 67 5.94 2.48 -9.21
CA LYS A 67 7.22 2.37 -9.93
C LYS A 67 6.91 1.63 -11.24
N PRO A 68 7.51 2.03 -12.38
CA PRO A 68 7.25 1.35 -13.65
C PRO A 68 7.40 -0.14 -13.45
N ASP A 69 6.38 -0.90 -13.87
CA ASP A 69 6.39 -2.34 -13.79
C ASP A 69 7.46 -2.88 -14.76
N THR A 70 8.68 -3.03 -14.24
CA THR A 70 9.80 -3.58 -14.99
C THR A 70 9.62 -5.08 -15.17
N ASP A 71 10.17 -5.64 -16.25
CA ASP A 71 10.15 -7.10 -16.47
C ASP A 71 10.71 -7.88 -15.28
N GLU A 72 11.76 -7.35 -14.65
CA GLU A 72 12.35 -7.95 -13.44
C GLU A 72 11.39 -7.90 -12.24
N SER A 73 10.62 -6.82 -12.09
CA SER A 73 9.58 -6.75 -11.05
C SER A 73 8.47 -7.76 -11.30
N ARG A 74 7.98 -7.88 -12.54
CA ARG A 74 6.99 -8.90 -12.93
C ARG A 74 7.47 -10.31 -12.69
N LYS A 75 8.73 -10.61 -13.02
CA LYS A 75 9.31 -11.94 -12.79
C LYS A 75 9.38 -12.29 -11.31
N ARG A 76 9.86 -11.37 -10.46
CA ARG A 76 9.85 -11.58 -9.00
C ARG A 76 8.44 -11.78 -8.49
N ALA A 77 7.51 -11.00 -9.01
CA ALA A 77 6.10 -11.07 -8.68
C ALA A 77 5.51 -12.45 -9.07
N ALA A 78 5.87 -12.99 -10.22
CA ALA A 78 5.48 -14.34 -10.63
C ALA A 78 6.21 -15.47 -9.87
N GLY A 79 7.12 -15.13 -8.94
CA GLY A 79 7.93 -16.09 -8.22
C GLY A 79 9.07 -16.72 -9.01
N ASP A 80 9.53 -16.07 -10.09
CA ASP A 80 10.69 -16.50 -10.85
C ASP A 80 11.94 -16.58 -9.96
N TYR A 81 12.52 -17.78 -9.88
CA TYR A 81 13.64 -18.06 -8.99
C TYR A 81 14.85 -17.18 -9.28
N GLN A 82 15.21 -16.95 -10.55
CA GLN A 82 16.41 -16.18 -10.89
C GLN A 82 16.25 -14.71 -10.55
N ALA A 83 15.07 -14.14 -10.82
CA ALA A 83 14.75 -12.76 -10.46
C ALA A 83 14.70 -12.58 -8.94
N LEU A 84 14.10 -13.54 -8.19
CA LEU A 84 14.10 -13.53 -6.73
C LEU A 84 15.51 -13.66 -6.16
N ARG A 85 16.32 -14.57 -6.71
CA ARG A 85 17.71 -14.80 -6.29
C ARG A 85 18.54 -13.53 -6.45
N LYS A 86 18.52 -12.94 -7.65
CA LYS A 86 19.22 -11.69 -7.97
C LYS A 86 18.83 -10.56 -7.01
N TYR A 87 17.54 -10.46 -6.66
CA TYR A 87 17.08 -9.47 -5.68
C TYR A 87 17.60 -9.79 -4.27
N ARG A 88 17.42 -11.03 -3.79
CA ARG A 88 17.80 -11.45 -2.44
C ARG A 88 19.32 -11.43 -2.21
N GLU A 89 20.13 -11.63 -3.26
CA GLU A 89 21.59 -11.48 -3.21
C GLU A 89 22.05 -10.06 -2.88
N LYS A 90 21.32 -9.04 -3.37
CA LYS A 90 21.66 -7.64 -3.13
C LYS A 90 20.96 -7.07 -1.90
N TYR A 91 19.69 -7.43 -1.71
CA TYR A 91 18.80 -6.75 -0.77
C TYR A 91 18.28 -7.64 0.36
N GLY A 92 18.61 -8.93 0.40
CA GLY A 92 18.02 -9.86 1.37
C GLY A 92 16.49 -9.87 1.29
N PHE A 93 15.81 -9.73 2.44
CA PHE A 93 14.36 -9.53 2.51
C PHE A 93 13.96 -8.05 2.37
N GLY A 94 14.92 -7.12 2.32
CA GLY A 94 14.72 -5.69 2.13
C GLY A 94 14.78 -4.86 3.42
N VAL A 95 14.90 -5.48 4.60
CA VAL A 95 14.83 -4.80 5.91
C VAL A 95 16.05 -3.91 6.11
N PHE A 96 17.25 -4.50 6.20
CA PHE A 96 18.48 -3.73 6.40
C PHE A 96 19.02 -3.12 5.10
N ALA A 97 18.58 -3.63 3.94
CA ALA A 97 18.87 -3.03 2.66
C ALA A 97 18.38 -1.58 2.56
N MET A 98 17.31 -1.21 3.26
CA MET A 98 16.80 0.17 3.31
C MET A 98 17.80 1.16 3.92
N TYR A 99 18.72 0.72 4.77
CA TYR A 99 19.78 1.56 5.35
C TYR A 99 21.06 1.54 4.51
N VAL A 100 21.33 0.43 3.82
CA VAL A 100 22.53 0.27 2.99
C VAL A 100 22.35 0.92 1.60
N TYR A 101 21.15 0.85 1.04
CA TYR A 101 20.78 1.39 -0.28
C TYR A 101 19.55 2.31 -0.19
N PRO A 102 19.60 3.38 0.63
CA PRO A 102 18.40 4.12 1.00
C PRO A 102 17.69 4.79 -0.18
N LYS A 103 18.42 5.28 -1.18
CA LYS A 103 17.82 5.82 -2.41
C LYS A 103 17.08 4.77 -3.23
N GLU A 104 17.71 3.61 -3.45
CA GLU A 104 17.13 2.54 -4.28
C GLU A 104 15.89 1.92 -3.62
N MET A 105 15.95 1.76 -2.30
CA MET A 105 14.89 1.18 -1.47
C MET A 105 13.79 2.18 -1.09
N GLY A 106 13.96 3.46 -1.40
CA GLY A 106 12.98 4.51 -1.06
C GLY A 106 12.86 4.74 0.44
N ASN A 107 13.99 4.72 1.16
CA ASN A 107 14.02 5.03 2.58
C ASN A 107 13.45 6.44 2.81
N PRO A 108 12.42 6.61 3.66
CA PRO A 108 11.79 7.91 3.88
C PRO A 108 12.73 8.94 4.52
N ALA A 109 13.85 8.53 5.12
CA ALA A 109 14.87 9.43 5.65
C ALA A 109 15.77 10.04 4.56
N VAL A 110 15.66 9.58 3.30
CA VAL A 110 16.42 10.13 2.17
C VAL A 110 15.46 10.74 1.16
N GLU A 111 15.76 11.98 0.76
CA GLU A 111 14.96 12.69 -0.23
C GLU A 111 14.96 11.93 -1.57
N PRO A 112 13.78 11.62 -2.14
CA PRO A 112 13.69 10.95 -3.42
C PRO A 112 14.19 11.87 -4.54
N GLU A 113 14.78 11.30 -5.59
CA GLU A 113 15.30 12.10 -6.73
C GLU A 113 14.20 12.77 -7.57
N ASN A 114 12.98 12.20 -7.53
CA ASN A 114 11.81 12.77 -8.19
C ASN A 114 10.58 12.47 -7.32
N PRO A 115 10.34 13.23 -6.23
CA PRO A 115 9.18 13.03 -5.40
C PRO A 115 7.92 13.27 -6.23
N GLU A 116 6.98 12.35 -6.16
CA GLU A 116 5.64 12.70 -6.57
C GLU A 116 5.11 13.76 -5.59
N VAL A 117 4.93 14.97 -6.09
CA VAL A 117 4.49 16.10 -5.25
C VAL A 117 2.99 15.96 -5.02
N ASN A 118 2.60 15.68 -3.77
CA ASN A 118 1.21 15.77 -3.37
C ASN A 118 0.80 17.26 -3.32
N PRO A 119 -0.18 17.70 -4.13
CA PRO A 119 -0.60 19.11 -4.18
C PRO A 119 -1.14 19.62 -2.84
N ASN A 120 -1.54 18.73 -1.93
CA ASN A 120 -2.00 19.10 -0.60
C ASN A 120 -0.85 19.41 0.39
N TRP A 121 0.41 19.15 0.04
CA TRP A 121 1.55 19.55 0.88
C TRP A 121 1.76 21.06 0.88
N GLU A 122 1.66 21.71 -0.28
CA GLU A 122 1.74 23.17 -0.38
C GLU A 122 0.63 23.83 0.46
N ILE A 123 -0.61 23.34 0.34
CA ILE A 123 -1.75 23.80 1.14
C ILE A 123 -1.42 23.71 2.62
N GLN A 124 -0.96 22.54 3.10
CA GLN A 124 -0.64 22.34 4.51
C GLN A 124 0.52 23.20 5.00
N SER A 125 1.57 23.38 4.18
CA SER A 125 2.73 24.21 4.53
C SER A 125 2.40 25.69 4.67
N SER A 126 1.32 26.15 4.01
CA SER A 126 0.84 27.54 4.11
C SER A 126 0.01 27.81 5.37
N LEU A 127 -0.36 26.77 6.14
CA LEU A 127 -1.18 26.90 7.34
C LEU A 127 -0.31 27.18 8.58
N SER A 128 -0.80 28.04 9.47
CA SER A 128 -0.24 28.13 10.83
C SER A 128 -0.39 26.79 11.57
N LYS A 129 0.42 26.57 12.62
CA LYS A 129 0.36 25.35 13.45
C LYS A 129 -1.06 25.03 13.96
N ALA A 130 -1.80 26.05 14.41
CA ALA A 130 -3.17 25.89 14.86
C ALA A 130 -4.12 25.48 13.72
N GLN A 131 -4.00 26.14 12.56
CA GLN A 131 -4.80 25.80 11.36
C GLN A 131 -4.47 24.40 10.84
N LEU A 132 -3.20 24.00 10.84
CA LEU A 132 -2.76 22.66 10.43
C LEU A 132 -3.39 21.59 11.32
N GLY A 133 -3.44 21.80 12.64
CA GLY A 133 -4.09 20.86 13.56
C GLY A 133 -5.60 20.70 13.29
N VAL A 134 -6.31 21.78 12.97
CA VAL A 134 -7.74 21.71 12.59
C VAL A 134 -7.91 21.05 11.21
N TYR A 135 -7.04 21.37 10.25
CA TYR A 135 -7.03 20.78 8.93
C TYR A 135 -6.83 19.27 8.98
N GLN A 136 -5.85 18.78 9.75
CA GLN A 136 -5.57 17.35 9.91
C GLN A 136 -6.75 16.61 10.55
N LYS A 137 -7.38 17.18 11.59
CA LYS A 137 -8.60 16.62 12.18
C LYS A 137 -9.76 16.58 11.18
N ALA A 138 -9.93 17.62 10.38
CA ALA A 138 -10.94 17.65 9.32
C ALA A 138 -10.66 16.59 8.24
N GLN A 139 -9.41 16.45 7.82
CA GLN A 139 -8.97 15.46 6.84
C GLN A 139 -9.21 14.04 7.33
N ASP A 140 -8.90 13.73 8.59
CA ASP A 140 -9.15 12.44 9.22
C ASP A 140 -10.64 12.10 9.22
N ALA A 141 -11.48 13.02 9.73
CA ALA A 141 -12.94 12.85 9.73
C ALA A 141 -13.53 12.72 8.31
N CYS A 142 -12.97 13.44 7.33
CA CYS A 142 -13.38 13.34 5.94
C CYS A 142 -12.95 12.03 5.29
N MET A 143 -11.81 11.46 5.68
CA MET A 143 -11.41 10.12 5.25
C MET A 143 -12.39 9.05 5.76
N VAL A 144 -12.77 9.10 7.04
CA VAL A 144 -13.79 8.21 7.61
C VAL A 144 -15.11 8.32 6.85
N THR A 145 -15.55 9.55 6.59
CA THR A 145 -16.80 9.83 5.85
C THR A 145 -16.74 9.27 4.43
N ALA A 146 -15.67 9.55 3.69
CA ALA A 146 -15.47 9.10 2.32
C ALA A 146 -15.40 7.57 2.24
N ALA A 147 -14.66 6.92 3.14
CA ALA A 147 -14.57 5.47 3.21
C ALA A 147 -15.94 4.82 3.51
N GLY A 148 -16.75 5.42 4.38
CA GLY A 148 -18.13 4.97 4.63
C GLY A 148 -19.02 5.08 3.40
N GLN A 149 -18.95 6.21 2.68
CA GLN A 149 -19.78 6.46 1.49
C GLN A 149 -19.39 5.61 0.28
N VAL A 150 -18.08 5.49 0.01
CA VAL A 150 -17.57 4.86 -1.22
C VAL A 150 -17.36 3.35 -1.03
N LEU A 151 -16.93 2.93 0.16
CA LEU A 151 -16.48 1.56 0.42
C LEU A 151 -17.38 0.81 1.42
N GLY A 152 -18.33 1.50 2.08
CA GLY A 152 -19.17 0.90 3.12
C GLY A 152 -18.42 0.55 4.40
N LEU A 153 -17.24 1.13 4.63
CA LEU A 153 -16.42 0.86 5.82
C LEU A 153 -16.92 1.67 7.03
N LYS A 154 -16.84 1.06 8.22
CA LYS A 154 -17.09 1.73 9.50
C LYS A 154 -15.78 1.93 10.23
N LEU A 155 -15.17 3.09 10.04
CA LEU A 155 -13.88 3.46 10.61
C LEU A 155 -14.08 4.40 11.80
N LYS A 156 -13.20 4.33 12.82
CA LYS A 156 -13.17 5.30 13.93
C LYS A 156 -12.22 6.46 13.64
N SER A 157 -11.17 6.22 12.86
CA SER A 157 -10.19 7.21 12.43
C SER A 157 -9.75 6.96 10.97
N GLY A 158 -9.08 7.93 10.37
CA GLY A 158 -8.41 7.75 9.08
C GLY A 158 -7.25 6.74 9.16
N ALA A 159 -6.57 6.62 10.32
CA ALA A 159 -5.56 5.59 10.54
C ALA A 159 -6.14 4.17 10.49
N ASP A 160 -7.39 4.00 10.92
CA ASP A 160 -8.10 2.71 10.86
C ASP A 160 -8.28 2.22 9.43
N TYR A 161 -8.26 3.09 8.42
CA TYR A 161 -8.41 2.69 7.02
C TYR A 161 -7.31 1.71 6.60
N TYR A 162 -6.05 2.04 6.88
CA TYR A 162 -4.90 1.17 6.57
C TYR A 162 -4.86 -0.06 7.48
N ALA A 163 -5.23 0.08 8.75
CA ALA A 163 -5.31 -1.04 9.67
C ALA A 163 -6.37 -2.08 9.23
N GLU A 164 -7.56 -1.61 8.86
CA GLU A 164 -8.66 -2.46 8.36
C GLU A 164 -8.30 -3.09 7.01
N GLN A 165 -7.62 -2.34 6.13
CA GLN A 165 -7.07 -2.91 4.89
C GLN A 165 -6.12 -4.06 5.18
N ASN A 166 -5.10 -3.84 6.03
CA ASN A 166 -4.13 -4.88 6.37
C ASN A 166 -4.83 -6.09 6.98
N LYS A 167 -5.81 -5.87 7.85
CA LYS A 167 -6.62 -6.95 8.45
C LYS A 167 -7.41 -7.74 7.41
N ILE A 168 -8.04 -7.06 6.44
CA ILE A 168 -8.76 -7.72 5.34
C ILE A 168 -7.77 -8.51 4.49
N ARG A 169 -6.65 -7.89 4.07
CA ARG A 169 -5.58 -8.55 3.31
C ARG A 169 -5.10 -9.83 3.99
N GLU A 170 -4.69 -9.72 5.25
CA GLU A 170 -4.20 -10.85 6.04
C GLU A 170 -5.23 -11.97 6.14
N ARG A 171 -6.50 -11.62 6.40
CA ARG A 171 -7.58 -12.61 6.49
C ARG A 171 -7.83 -13.31 5.15
N GLU A 172 -7.92 -12.55 4.05
CA GLU A 172 -8.16 -13.14 2.73
C GLU A 172 -6.97 -14.01 2.29
N LEU A 173 -5.75 -13.52 2.53
CA LEU A 173 -4.53 -14.26 2.22
C LEU A 173 -4.46 -15.56 3.03
N ALA A 174 -4.63 -15.49 4.35
CA ALA A 174 -4.65 -16.67 5.22
C ALA A 174 -5.71 -17.69 4.79
N ARG A 175 -6.93 -17.23 4.50
CA ARG A 175 -8.03 -18.09 4.03
C ARG A 175 -7.65 -18.81 2.73
N ALA A 176 -7.12 -18.07 1.77
CA ALA A 176 -6.82 -18.59 0.44
C ALA A 176 -5.60 -19.52 0.42
N VAL A 177 -4.53 -19.17 1.13
CA VAL A 177 -3.25 -19.89 1.03
C VAL A 177 -3.10 -20.99 2.07
N ASN A 178 -3.63 -20.82 3.28
CA ASN A 178 -3.45 -21.83 4.34
C ASN A 178 -4.40 -23.03 4.21
N SER A 179 -5.45 -22.91 3.39
CA SER A 179 -6.38 -24.02 3.11
C SER A 179 -6.07 -24.75 1.79
N ASP A 180 -5.12 -24.25 0.99
CA ASP A 180 -4.71 -24.87 -0.27
C ASP A 180 -3.78 -26.06 0.02
N PRO A 181 -4.20 -27.31 -0.28
CA PRO A 181 -3.41 -28.49 0.08
C PRO A 181 -2.02 -28.53 -0.55
N ALA A 182 -1.88 -28.03 -1.78
CA ALA A 182 -0.59 -28.02 -2.47
C ALA A 182 0.36 -27.01 -1.83
N LEU A 183 -0.14 -25.84 -1.43
CA LEU A 183 0.69 -24.88 -0.69
C LEU A 183 1.07 -25.37 0.69
N VAL A 184 0.16 -26.05 1.41
CA VAL A 184 0.46 -26.64 2.72
C VAL A 184 1.58 -27.67 2.63
N GLU A 185 1.55 -28.54 1.62
CA GLU A 185 2.62 -29.51 1.36
C GLU A 185 3.97 -28.82 1.05
N LEU A 186 3.96 -27.84 0.13
CA LEU A 186 5.15 -27.07 -0.24
C LEU A 186 5.74 -26.30 0.95
N ALA A 187 4.88 -25.70 1.79
CA ALA A 187 5.30 -25.01 3.01
C ALA A 187 5.93 -25.98 4.02
N GLY A 188 5.38 -27.19 4.17
CA GLY A 188 5.96 -28.25 5.00
C GLY A 188 7.34 -28.72 4.50
N ALA A 189 7.51 -28.87 3.19
CA ALA A 189 8.79 -29.20 2.57
C ALA A 189 9.83 -28.09 2.79
N MET A 190 9.45 -26.84 2.54
CA MET A 190 10.28 -25.66 2.80
C MET A 190 10.70 -25.57 4.28
N ALA A 191 9.76 -25.77 5.21
CA ALA A 191 10.02 -25.78 6.64
C ALA A 191 11.04 -26.87 7.04
N THR A 192 10.92 -28.07 6.47
CA THR A 192 11.85 -29.18 6.73
C THR A 192 13.26 -28.84 6.24
N CYS A 193 13.39 -28.29 5.04
CA CYS A 193 14.67 -27.82 4.49
C CYS A 193 15.29 -26.70 5.33
N LEU A 194 14.48 -25.73 5.78
CA LEU A 194 14.97 -24.64 6.62
C LEU A 194 15.44 -25.13 7.99
N LYS A 195 14.72 -26.07 8.61
CA LYS A 195 15.13 -26.71 9.87
C LYS A 195 16.47 -27.43 9.73
N SER A 196 16.70 -28.16 8.63
CA SER A 196 17.98 -28.86 8.40
C SER A 196 19.15 -27.91 8.19
N LYS A 197 18.88 -26.66 7.75
CA LYS A 197 19.84 -25.55 7.69
C LYS A 197 19.98 -24.77 9.00
N GLY A 198 19.29 -25.18 10.07
CA GLY A 198 19.38 -24.57 11.40
C GLY A 198 18.46 -23.35 11.62
N HIS A 199 17.49 -23.10 10.74
CA HIS A 199 16.50 -22.05 10.96
C HIS A 199 15.40 -22.54 11.90
N ALA A 200 15.02 -21.69 12.86
CA ALA A 200 13.88 -21.97 13.74
C ALA A 200 12.56 -21.81 12.98
N ILE A 201 11.67 -22.80 13.11
CA ILE A 201 10.33 -22.80 12.51
C ILE A 201 9.31 -23.12 13.60
N SER A 202 8.43 -22.16 13.90
CA SER A 202 7.35 -22.27 14.89
C SER A 202 5.98 -22.58 14.28
N ASP A 203 5.75 -22.15 13.03
CA ASP A 203 4.51 -22.31 12.29
C ASP A 203 4.87 -22.72 10.85
N THR A 204 4.13 -23.68 10.30
CA THR A 204 4.36 -24.25 8.96
C THR A 204 3.24 -23.93 7.98
N THR A 205 2.28 -23.10 8.37
CA THR A 205 1.26 -22.60 7.45
C THR A 205 1.92 -21.80 6.31
N PRO A 206 1.40 -21.90 5.07
CA PRO A 206 1.93 -21.17 3.92
C PRO A 206 2.17 -19.67 4.17
N LEU A 207 1.21 -18.99 4.81
CA LEU A 207 1.36 -17.58 5.15
C LEU A 207 2.49 -17.33 6.15
N ALA A 208 2.60 -18.14 7.21
CA ALA A 208 3.67 -17.99 8.19
C ALA A 208 5.06 -18.24 7.56
N MET A 209 5.16 -19.26 6.71
CA MET A 209 6.41 -19.58 6.01
C MET A 209 6.86 -18.45 5.09
N ALA A 210 5.94 -17.81 4.35
CA ALA A 210 6.26 -16.67 3.49
C ALA A 210 6.76 -15.44 4.27
N LYS A 211 6.27 -15.25 5.50
CA LYS A 211 6.52 -14.06 6.33
C LYS A 211 7.70 -14.19 7.30
N ARG A 212 8.05 -15.41 7.69
CA ARG A 212 9.05 -15.72 8.71
C ARG A 212 10.34 -14.92 8.56
N GLY A 213 10.93 -14.95 7.37
CA GLY A 213 12.20 -14.28 7.08
C GLY A 213 12.13 -12.77 7.33
N PRO A 214 11.28 -12.03 6.59
CA PRO A 214 11.08 -10.60 6.80
C PRO A 214 10.71 -10.23 8.25
N GLU A 215 9.80 -10.98 8.90
CA GLU A 215 9.35 -10.68 10.27
C GLU A 215 10.47 -10.84 11.30
N MET A 216 11.32 -11.86 11.17
CA MET A 216 12.47 -12.04 12.04
C MET A 216 13.45 -10.85 11.96
N PHE A 217 13.74 -10.35 10.75
CA PHE A 217 14.63 -9.21 10.59
C PHE A 217 13.98 -7.88 10.98
N ARG A 218 12.67 -7.70 10.77
CA ARG A 218 11.92 -6.54 11.30
C ARG A 218 11.89 -6.51 12.82
N ALA A 219 11.77 -7.67 13.47
CA ALA A 219 11.87 -7.74 14.93
C ALA A 219 13.28 -7.38 15.42
N GLN A 220 14.32 -7.77 14.66
CA GLN A 220 15.69 -7.35 14.96
C GLN A 220 15.88 -5.84 14.76
N GLU A 221 15.35 -5.27 13.68
CA GLU A 221 15.35 -3.83 13.42
C GLU A 221 14.66 -3.06 14.55
N ASP A 222 13.43 -3.46 14.92
CA ASP A 222 12.68 -2.86 16.02
C ASP A 222 13.45 -2.87 17.34
N LYS A 223 14.08 -4.02 17.66
CA LYS A 223 14.92 -4.15 18.85
C LYS A 223 16.06 -3.13 18.86
N LEU A 224 16.78 -2.98 17.75
CA LEU A 224 17.87 -2.00 17.65
C LEU A 224 17.36 -0.57 17.81
N GLY A 225 16.18 -0.25 17.27
CA GLY A 225 15.60 1.09 17.41
C GLY A 225 15.14 1.41 18.83
N ARG A 226 14.69 0.39 19.59
CA ARG A 226 14.38 0.53 21.03
C ARG A 226 15.64 0.75 21.86
N GLU A 227 16.71 -0.02 21.60
CA GLU A 227 17.99 0.10 22.31
C GLU A 227 18.63 1.49 22.18
N GLN A 228 18.24 2.27 21.16
CA GLN A 228 18.70 3.65 20.94
C GLN A 228 17.82 4.71 21.65
N ARG A 229 16.80 4.32 22.41
CA ARG A 229 15.82 5.23 23.02
C ARG A 229 15.62 4.94 24.50
N ASP A 230 15.88 5.93 25.35
CA ASP A 230 15.73 5.81 26.80
C ASP A 230 14.26 5.79 27.26
N ASP A 231 13.32 6.26 26.43
CA ASP A 231 11.90 6.42 26.76
C ASP A 231 11.01 5.25 26.29
N VAL A 232 11.61 4.20 25.72
CA VAL A 232 10.89 3.06 25.13
C VAL A 232 11.31 1.77 25.83
N PRO A 233 10.36 0.90 26.22
CA PRO A 233 10.70 -0.39 26.82
C PRO A 233 11.43 -1.29 25.81
N ASP A 234 12.42 -2.05 26.31
CA ASP A 234 13.23 -3.02 25.54
C ASP A 234 12.38 -4.04 24.79
N VAL A 235 11.24 -4.42 25.38
CA VAL A 235 10.27 -5.34 24.79
C VAL A 235 9.05 -4.56 24.35
N ALA A 236 8.66 -4.74 23.09
CA ALA A 236 7.44 -4.16 22.54
C ALA A 236 6.23 -4.56 23.40
N PRO A 237 5.43 -3.60 23.89
CA PRO A 237 4.16 -3.96 24.51
C PRO A 237 3.27 -4.66 23.47
N PRO A 238 2.45 -5.62 23.89
CA PRO A 238 1.51 -6.24 22.96
C PRO A 238 0.57 -5.18 22.39
N ALA A 239 0.34 -5.24 21.08
CA ALA A 239 -0.65 -4.38 20.45
C ALA A 239 -2.02 -4.62 21.09
N LYS A 240 -2.71 -3.54 21.46
CA LYS A 240 -4.11 -3.64 21.90
C LYS A 240 -4.99 -4.01 20.70
N GLU A 241 -6.15 -4.59 20.99
CA GLU A 241 -7.10 -4.96 19.95
C GLU A 241 -7.49 -3.74 19.09
N GLY A 242 -7.16 -3.80 17.80
CA GLY A 242 -7.43 -2.71 16.84
C GLY A 242 -6.36 -1.62 16.78
N GLU A 243 -5.26 -1.72 17.54
CA GLU A 243 -4.11 -0.83 17.43
C GLU A 243 -2.99 -1.47 16.61
N LEU A 244 -2.25 -0.67 15.85
CA LEU A 244 -1.05 -1.12 15.15
C LEU A 244 0.10 -1.26 16.14
N SER A 245 0.90 -2.33 16.01
CA SER A 245 2.14 -2.47 16.77
C SER A 245 3.08 -1.31 16.48
N MET A 246 3.51 -0.60 17.52
CA MET A 246 4.53 0.45 17.38
C MET A 246 5.89 -0.19 17.10
N THR A 247 6.48 0.17 15.97
CA THR A 247 7.83 -0.25 15.57
C THR A 247 8.78 0.95 15.63
N TYR A 248 10.02 0.70 16.03
CA TYR A 248 11.06 1.72 16.19
C TYR A 248 12.20 1.43 15.21
N ALA A 249 12.29 2.25 14.16
CA ALA A 249 13.42 2.19 13.24
C ALA A 249 14.69 2.73 13.92
N PRO A 250 15.83 2.01 13.85
CA PRO A 250 17.11 2.50 14.33
C PRO A 250 17.68 3.58 13.42
N SER A 251 18.55 4.43 13.97
CA SER A 251 19.46 5.26 13.19
C SER A 251 20.71 4.43 12.90
N LEU A 252 20.87 4.01 11.64
CA LEU A 252 22.03 3.26 11.15
C LEU A 252 22.61 3.94 9.91
N THR A 253 23.93 4.11 9.90
CA THR A 253 24.67 4.41 8.68
C THR A 253 24.72 3.18 7.75
N PRO A 254 25.00 3.36 6.45
CA PRO A 254 25.18 2.23 5.53
C PRO A 254 26.26 1.23 5.98
N VAL A 255 27.30 1.70 6.68
CA VAL A 255 28.38 0.86 7.21
C VAL A 255 27.89 0.01 8.38
N GLU A 256 27.16 0.61 9.32
CA GLU A 256 26.61 -0.09 10.49
C GLU A 256 25.52 -1.10 10.12
N ALA A 257 24.72 -0.82 9.09
CA ALA A 257 23.68 -1.72 8.62
C ALA A 257 24.20 -2.94 7.82
N ARG A 258 25.40 -2.84 7.25
CA ARG A 258 25.93 -3.86 6.32
C ARG A 258 26.12 -5.26 6.95
N PRO A 259 26.61 -5.42 8.19
CA PRO A 259 26.64 -6.72 8.85
C PRO A 259 25.25 -7.37 9.03
N TYR A 260 24.21 -6.56 9.27
CA TYR A 260 22.84 -7.04 9.37
C TYR A 260 22.32 -7.49 8.00
N LEU A 261 22.53 -6.69 6.96
CA LEU A 261 22.19 -7.05 5.59
C LEU A 261 22.91 -8.32 5.12
N ASN A 262 24.16 -8.55 5.52
CA ASN A 262 24.88 -9.77 5.16
C ASN A 262 24.21 -11.03 5.76
N ARG A 263 23.75 -10.94 7.02
CA ARG A 263 22.99 -12.04 7.66
C ARG A 263 21.62 -12.22 7.01
N GLU A 264 20.95 -11.11 6.71
CA GLU A 264 19.67 -11.10 6.01
C GLU A 264 19.75 -11.73 4.62
N THR A 265 20.79 -11.38 3.85
CA THR A 265 21.08 -11.94 2.53
C THR A 265 21.28 -13.45 2.61
N LYS A 266 22.10 -13.92 3.55
CA LYS A 266 22.30 -15.37 3.75
C LYS A 266 20.99 -16.08 4.06
N ALA A 267 20.21 -15.56 5.02
CA ALA A 267 18.93 -16.14 5.39
C ALA A 267 17.91 -16.11 4.24
N ALA A 268 17.88 -15.04 3.45
CA ALA A 268 17.00 -14.90 2.29
C ALA A 268 17.36 -15.88 1.17
N LEU A 269 18.64 -16.17 0.96
CA LEU A 269 19.08 -17.16 -0.03
C LEU A 269 18.78 -18.59 0.42
N ASP A 270 19.02 -18.93 1.68
CA ASP A 270 18.61 -20.23 2.24
C ASP A 270 17.09 -20.45 2.12
N ASP A 271 16.34 -19.40 2.44
CA ASP A 271 14.88 -19.37 2.36
C ASP A 271 14.38 -19.51 0.92
N LEU A 272 15.04 -18.86 -0.05
CA LEU A 272 14.69 -19.01 -1.46
C LEU A 272 15.00 -20.41 -1.98
N GLU A 273 16.15 -20.96 -1.59
CA GLU A 273 16.56 -22.31 -2.02
C GLU A 273 15.61 -23.37 -1.47
N CYS A 274 15.26 -23.30 -0.19
CA CYS A 274 14.27 -24.19 0.41
C CYS A 274 12.85 -23.95 -0.10
N GLY A 275 12.53 -22.72 -0.50
CA GLY A 275 11.22 -22.31 -1.00
C GLY A 275 11.11 -22.27 -2.52
N LYS A 276 12.04 -22.89 -3.27
CA LYS A 276 12.12 -22.76 -4.73
C LYS A 276 10.85 -23.20 -5.46
N ASP A 277 10.14 -24.19 -4.93
CA ASP A 277 8.87 -24.69 -5.46
C ASP A 277 7.66 -24.00 -4.80
N PHE A 278 7.86 -23.49 -3.57
CA PHE A 278 6.84 -22.76 -2.81
C PHE A 278 6.55 -21.38 -3.40
N TYR A 279 7.58 -20.56 -3.68
CA TYR A 279 7.40 -19.17 -4.11
C TYR A 279 6.71 -18.99 -5.47
N PRO A 280 7.01 -19.79 -6.52
CA PRO A 280 6.25 -19.75 -7.78
C PRO A 280 4.77 -20.09 -7.60
N ALA A 281 4.43 -20.92 -6.62
CA ALA A 281 3.04 -21.25 -6.30
C ALA A 281 2.37 -20.18 -5.42
N TYR A 282 3.10 -19.57 -4.50
CA TYR A 282 2.58 -18.65 -3.49
C TYR A 282 2.41 -17.21 -4.02
N LEU A 283 3.45 -16.62 -4.62
CA LEU A 283 3.49 -15.19 -4.93
C LEU A 283 2.43 -14.72 -5.95
N PRO A 284 2.10 -15.49 -7.02
CA PRO A 284 1.01 -15.12 -7.91
C PRO A 284 -0.35 -15.05 -7.19
N ARG A 285 -0.59 -15.93 -6.20
CA ARG A 285 -1.82 -15.93 -5.40
C ARG A 285 -1.85 -14.73 -4.45
N GLU A 286 -0.72 -14.44 -3.79
CA GLU A 286 -0.59 -13.25 -2.95
C GLU A 286 -0.91 -11.98 -3.74
N GLN A 287 -0.35 -11.82 -4.94
CA GLN A 287 -0.65 -10.67 -5.80
C GLN A 287 -2.08 -10.56 -6.26
N ALA A 288 -2.71 -11.69 -6.61
CA ALA A 288 -4.11 -11.68 -7.00
C ALA A 288 -4.99 -11.17 -5.85
N ILE A 289 -4.68 -11.58 -4.62
CA ILE A 289 -5.38 -11.15 -3.40
C ILE A 289 -5.08 -9.69 -3.09
N ASP A 290 -3.82 -9.26 -3.17
CA ASP A 290 -3.43 -7.86 -2.96
C ASP A 290 -4.14 -6.95 -3.95
N LYS A 291 -4.19 -7.34 -5.21
CA LYS A 291 -4.95 -6.65 -6.25
C LYS A 291 -6.44 -6.61 -5.92
N GLN A 292 -7.04 -7.74 -5.55
CA GLN A 292 -8.46 -7.80 -5.19
C GLN A 292 -8.80 -6.89 -4.00
N VAL A 293 -7.94 -6.86 -2.98
CA VAL A 293 -8.11 -6.01 -1.79
C VAL A 293 -7.93 -4.53 -2.17
N SER A 294 -6.92 -4.19 -2.98
CA SER A 294 -6.71 -2.85 -3.51
C SER A 294 -7.94 -2.37 -4.31
N ASP A 295 -8.43 -3.20 -5.23
CA ASP A 295 -9.59 -2.95 -6.08
C ASP A 295 -10.88 -2.84 -5.25
N ARG A 296 -10.99 -3.58 -4.14
CA ARG A 296 -12.12 -3.51 -3.22
C ARG A 296 -12.12 -2.20 -2.43
N LEU A 297 -10.95 -1.80 -1.93
CA LEU A 297 -10.78 -0.71 -0.98
C LEU A 297 -10.37 0.63 -1.64
N GLY A 298 -10.18 0.67 -2.96
CA GLY A 298 -9.87 1.89 -3.70
C GLY A 298 -8.44 2.39 -3.50
N MET A 299 -7.45 1.50 -3.64
CA MET A 299 -6.02 1.81 -3.51
C MET A 299 -5.23 1.61 -4.80
#